data_AF-A0A0Q4R8P9-F1
#
_entry.id   AF-A0A0Q4R8P9-F1
#
_cell.length_a   1.000
_cell.length_b   1.000
_cell.length_c   1.000
_cell.angle_alpha   90.00
_cell.angle_beta   90.00
_cell.angle_gamma   90.00
#
_symmetry.space_group_name_H-M   'P 1'
#
loop_
_entity.id
_entity.type
_entity.pdbx_description
1 polymer ?
#
loop_
_entity_poly.entity_id
_entity_poly.type
_entity_poly.pdbx_seq_one_letter_code
_entity_poly.pdbx_strand_id
1 'polypeptide(L)'
;MDQQLLAQINLWHDEEAFESIVDRLQQIPETDRDYEVIIQLARALNNTDRYREALQQLSLIAEPGKNDPLWHFRQGYAYYFLARYVDALQAFDLSSRLDPQSEPTLEFLEWTKPLAEKMVLQHKRYVEESTAVGQNRGTGNDAPFASFDLQSFWEDSDYARKSYVLPPPTTELISSIEQELGYKLPASYIALMNSQNGGVPVNCRFRSEEPTSWSEDHVAITGIMGIGRNKSYTLGGDLGSRFMIEEWGYPDLGIVICDCPSAGHDVIMLDYRFCGPEGEPAVVHVDQEDEYNITYLACSFEQFIIGLVHDDVFDRSAEEKEADLVKVAEGAFSPLLTELCAAVTETDNLEGKIRSICTQITEEKGYFVFQADELSTLMYDLQFWLYTKTYPNPARKKYIDDYDKLIAFGEGEFSTGGYAPAFITDWLDDRIKLGKIIVMDRTLAMTDEAIEQVLEQLNDYAVPNNKAVLHTESDGITAQLQPFIFIDHDNKSWSVILNAGTYKQELFDTRVDEGFEGSGYDWSSLAAVFLEEKMPELAEHIHFDSEADMFCVYASNREAMVSFALAFKAACEDHDLISDLFTRAELD
;
A
#
# COMPACT_ATOMS: atom_id res chain seq x y z
N MET A 1 -48.72 18.06 -22.13
CA MET A 1 -48.22 17.10 -23.15
C MET A 1 -49.36 16.35 -23.82
N ASP A 2 -49.24 16.04 -25.12
CA ASP A 2 -50.21 15.21 -25.87
C ASP A 2 -50.18 13.74 -25.39
N GLN A 3 -51.35 13.08 -25.34
CA GLN A 3 -51.47 11.71 -24.83
C GLN A 3 -50.76 10.67 -25.71
N GLN A 4 -50.71 10.88 -27.03
CA GLN A 4 -49.96 9.99 -27.92
C GLN A 4 -48.46 10.10 -27.67
N LEU A 5 -47.96 11.32 -27.47
CA LEU A 5 -46.57 11.55 -27.11
C LEU A 5 -46.20 10.91 -25.77
N LEU A 6 -47.05 11.06 -24.74
CA LEU A 6 -46.82 10.41 -23.44
C LEU A 6 -46.81 8.87 -23.56
N ALA A 7 -47.73 8.29 -24.33
CA ALA A 7 -47.74 6.84 -24.56
C ALA A 7 -46.47 6.35 -25.27
N GLN A 8 -45.97 7.13 -26.25
CA GLN A 8 -44.72 6.81 -26.93
C GLN A 8 -43.50 6.93 -26.01
N ILE A 9 -43.47 7.94 -25.13
CA ILE A 9 -42.40 8.11 -24.13
C ILE A 9 -42.39 6.94 -23.15
N ASN A 10 -43.55 6.48 -22.69
CA ASN A 10 -43.64 5.32 -21.80
C ASN A 10 -43.20 4.04 -22.51
N LEU A 11 -43.56 3.85 -23.78
CA LEU A 11 -43.07 2.72 -24.57
C LEU A 11 -41.54 2.74 -24.68
N TRP A 12 -40.94 3.89 -25.03
CA TRP A 12 -39.48 4.01 -25.08
C TRP A 12 -38.82 3.83 -23.73
N HIS A 13 -39.48 4.22 -22.63
CA HIS A 13 -38.97 4.00 -21.29
C HIS A 13 -38.93 2.51 -20.95
N ASP A 14 -40.00 1.78 -21.27
CA ASP A 14 -40.09 0.33 -21.07
C ASP A 14 -39.11 -0.44 -21.98
N GLU A 15 -38.75 0.13 -23.12
CA GLU A 15 -37.73 -0.39 -24.06
C GLU A 15 -36.30 0.09 -23.74
N GLU A 16 -36.10 0.83 -22.64
CA GLU A 16 -34.82 1.47 -22.26
C GLU A 16 -34.21 2.40 -23.33
N ALA A 17 -35.04 2.88 -24.27
CA ALA A 17 -34.66 3.81 -25.33
C ALA A 17 -34.62 5.26 -24.83
N PHE A 18 -33.88 5.52 -23.75
CA PHE A 18 -33.89 6.81 -23.05
C PHE A 18 -33.38 7.98 -23.91
N GLU A 19 -32.34 7.77 -24.73
CA GLU A 19 -31.86 8.78 -25.67
C GLU A 19 -32.93 9.21 -26.69
N SER A 20 -33.77 8.27 -27.13
CA SER A 20 -34.88 8.61 -28.03
C SER A 20 -35.92 9.52 -27.35
N ILE A 21 -36.11 9.37 -26.03
CA ILE A 21 -36.96 10.27 -25.23
C ILE A 21 -36.30 11.66 -25.14
N VAL A 22 -35.00 11.71 -24.83
CA VAL A 22 -34.25 12.98 -24.75
C VAL A 22 -34.32 13.74 -26.06
N ASP A 23 -33.93 13.10 -27.17
CA ASP A 23 -33.95 13.69 -28.51
C ASP A 23 -35.35 14.21 -28.87
N ARG A 24 -36.38 13.42 -28.59
CA ARG A 24 -37.75 13.80 -28.94
C ARG A 24 -38.25 14.99 -28.12
N LEU A 25 -37.97 15.02 -26.82
CA LEU A 25 -38.42 16.09 -25.94
C LEU A 25 -37.62 17.38 -26.12
N GLN A 26 -36.32 17.28 -26.47
CA GLN A 26 -35.49 18.45 -26.75
C GLN A 26 -35.88 19.18 -28.04
N GLN A 27 -36.52 18.50 -29.01
CA GLN A 27 -37.11 19.14 -30.20
C GLN A 27 -38.25 20.12 -29.87
N ILE A 28 -38.85 20.02 -28.68
CA ILE A 28 -39.84 20.98 -28.20
C ILE A 28 -39.06 22.24 -27.76
N PRO A 29 -39.37 23.44 -28.29
CA PRO A 29 -38.73 24.68 -27.87
C PRO A 29 -38.87 24.88 -26.36
N GLU A 30 -37.83 25.36 -25.68
CA GLU A 30 -37.84 25.54 -24.21
C GLU A 30 -39.04 26.35 -23.71
N THR A 31 -39.48 27.35 -24.47
CA THR A 31 -40.66 28.17 -24.14
C THR A 31 -41.98 27.41 -24.14
N ASP A 32 -42.03 26.27 -24.83
CA ASP A 32 -43.23 25.46 -25.04
C ASP A 32 -43.21 24.18 -24.18
N ARG A 33 -42.13 23.94 -23.43
CA ARG A 33 -42.02 22.79 -22.52
C ARG A 33 -42.85 23.05 -21.27
N ASP A 34 -43.94 22.31 -21.13
CA ASP A 34 -44.75 22.33 -19.91
C ASP A 34 -44.12 21.45 -18.81
N TYR A 35 -44.75 21.46 -17.63
CA TYR A 35 -44.29 20.70 -16.47
C TYR A 35 -44.07 19.21 -16.78
N GLU A 36 -45.01 18.60 -17.51
CA GLU A 36 -44.97 17.18 -17.84
C GLU A 36 -43.81 16.87 -18.79
N VAL A 37 -43.58 17.70 -19.81
CA VAL A 37 -42.42 17.56 -20.70
C VAL A 37 -41.11 17.62 -19.92
N ILE A 38 -40.97 18.60 -19.02
CA ILE A 38 -39.74 18.78 -18.24
C ILE A 38 -39.52 17.62 -17.27
N ILE A 39 -40.57 17.11 -16.61
CA ILE A 39 -40.47 15.93 -15.73
C ILE A 39 -40.06 14.68 -16.49
N GLN A 40 -40.61 14.45 -17.69
CA GLN A 40 -40.23 13.30 -18.51
C GLN A 40 -38.81 13.45 -19.09
N LEU A 41 -38.42 14.66 -19.47
CA LEU A 41 -37.07 14.95 -19.94
C LEU A 41 -36.05 14.72 -18.82
N ALA A 42 -36.31 15.22 -17.61
CA ALA A 42 -35.45 14.97 -16.45
C ALA A 42 -35.33 13.47 -16.11
N ARG A 43 -36.40 12.68 -16.28
CA ARG A 43 -36.34 11.22 -16.16
C ARG A 43 -35.34 10.62 -17.14
N ALA A 44 -35.47 10.99 -18.41
CA ALA A 44 -34.65 10.43 -19.47
C ALA A 44 -33.19 10.88 -19.35
N LEU A 45 -32.95 12.13 -18.95
CA LEU A 45 -31.61 12.65 -18.66
C LEU A 45 -30.95 11.91 -17.48
N ASN A 46 -31.68 11.63 -16.41
CA ASN A 46 -31.17 10.81 -15.31
C ASN A 46 -30.80 9.40 -15.78
N ASN A 47 -31.62 8.77 -16.62
CA ASN A 47 -31.36 7.44 -17.15
C ASN A 47 -30.30 7.39 -18.28
N THR A 48 -29.77 8.54 -18.68
CA THR A 48 -28.66 8.69 -19.66
C THR A 48 -27.45 9.34 -19.00
N ASP A 49 -27.37 9.31 -17.67
CA ASP A 49 -26.29 9.84 -16.84
C ASP A 49 -26.02 11.36 -17.00
N ARG A 50 -26.96 12.09 -17.60
CA ARG A 50 -26.91 13.55 -17.82
C ARG A 50 -27.48 14.31 -16.62
N TYR A 51 -26.98 14.00 -15.43
CA TYR A 51 -27.52 14.45 -14.14
C TYR A 51 -27.54 15.97 -13.97
N ARG A 52 -26.48 16.67 -14.43
CA ARG A 52 -26.42 18.14 -14.36
C ARG A 52 -27.48 18.79 -15.24
N GLU A 53 -27.71 18.25 -16.43
CA GLU A 53 -28.75 18.72 -17.34
C GLU A 53 -30.15 18.43 -16.76
N ALA A 54 -30.34 17.27 -16.14
CA ALA A 54 -31.59 16.96 -15.45
C ALA A 54 -31.92 17.98 -14.35
N LEU A 55 -30.95 18.34 -13.51
CA LEU A 55 -31.11 19.37 -12.47
C LEU A 55 -31.40 20.75 -13.07
N GLN A 56 -30.74 21.12 -14.17
CA GLN A 56 -31.03 22.37 -14.90
C GLN A 56 -32.49 22.40 -15.39
N GLN A 57 -32.98 21.33 -16.02
CA GLN A 57 -34.37 21.24 -16.46
C GLN A 57 -35.34 21.29 -15.27
N LEU A 58 -35.10 20.54 -14.20
CA LEU A 58 -35.94 20.53 -12.99
C LEU A 58 -36.02 21.91 -12.32
N SER A 59 -34.97 22.72 -12.40
CA SER A 59 -34.97 24.08 -11.84
C SER A 59 -35.98 25.02 -12.49
N LEU A 60 -36.30 24.82 -13.77
CA LEU A 60 -37.28 25.62 -14.51
C LEU A 60 -38.72 25.44 -14.00
N ILE A 61 -38.97 24.33 -13.30
CA ILE A 61 -40.28 23.96 -12.73
C ILE A 61 -40.25 23.86 -11.21
N ALA A 62 -39.29 24.53 -10.55
CA ALA A 62 -39.10 24.41 -9.11
C ALA A 62 -40.33 24.81 -8.28
N GLU A 63 -41.01 25.91 -8.64
CA GLU A 63 -42.20 26.36 -7.91
C GLU A 63 -43.37 25.34 -7.95
N PRO A 64 -43.83 24.87 -9.12
CA PRO A 64 -44.85 23.82 -9.16
C PRO A 64 -44.36 22.47 -8.62
N GLY A 65 -43.06 22.16 -8.71
CA GLY A 65 -42.49 20.90 -8.25
C GLY A 65 -42.44 20.68 -6.74
N LYS A 66 -42.58 21.74 -5.93
CA LYS A 66 -42.49 21.65 -4.45
C LYS A 66 -43.42 20.62 -3.81
N ASN A 67 -44.56 20.34 -4.43
CA ASN A 67 -45.58 19.40 -3.92
C ASN A 67 -45.65 18.09 -4.73
N ASP A 68 -44.68 17.82 -5.60
CA ASP A 68 -44.61 16.61 -6.42
C ASP A 68 -43.50 15.67 -5.90
N PRO A 69 -43.83 14.48 -5.37
CA PRO A 69 -42.82 13.52 -4.91
C PRO A 69 -41.87 13.09 -6.04
N LEU A 70 -42.34 12.95 -7.28
CA LEU A 70 -41.49 12.54 -8.40
C LEU A 70 -40.47 13.60 -8.79
N TRP A 71 -40.82 14.89 -8.66
CA TRP A 71 -39.86 15.98 -8.88
C TRP A 71 -38.71 15.91 -7.88
N HIS A 72 -39.03 15.75 -6.58
CA HIS A 72 -38.04 15.58 -5.52
C HIS A 72 -37.20 14.32 -5.71
N PHE A 73 -37.83 13.18 -6.05
CA PHE A 73 -37.12 11.94 -6.34
C PHE A 73 -36.13 12.11 -7.50
N ARG A 74 -36.52 12.79 -8.59
CA ARG A 74 -35.63 13.03 -9.73
C ARG A 74 -34.45 13.92 -9.38
N GLN A 75 -34.66 14.93 -8.53
CA GLN A 75 -33.56 15.73 -7.99
C GLN A 75 -32.64 14.88 -7.13
N GLY A 76 -33.20 14.09 -6.21
CA GLY A 76 -32.43 13.21 -5.34
C GLY A 76 -31.57 12.23 -6.13
N TYR A 77 -32.14 11.59 -7.15
CA TYR A 77 -31.45 10.69 -8.06
C TYR A 77 -30.27 11.40 -8.75
N ALA A 78 -30.50 12.59 -9.32
CA ALA A 78 -29.43 13.33 -9.98
C ALA A 78 -28.34 13.77 -9.00
N TYR A 79 -28.70 14.21 -7.79
CA TYR A 79 -27.71 14.57 -6.76
C TYR A 79 -26.92 13.35 -6.26
N TYR A 80 -27.55 12.18 -6.15
CA TYR A 80 -26.90 10.95 -5.70
C TYR A 80 -25.75 10.55 -6.62
N PHE A 81 -26.02 10.47 -7.93
CA PHE A 81 -24.98 10.11 -8.92
C PHE A 81 -23.97 11.23 -9.21
N LEU A 82 -24.26 12.47 -8.80
CA LEU A 82 -23.28 13.55 -8.73
C LEU A 82 -22.48 13.56 -7.41
N ALA A 83 -22.62 12.53 -6.58
CA ALA A 83 -22.03 12.41 -5.25
C ALA A 83 -22.32 13.60 -4.31
N ARG A 84 -23.45 14.30 -4.54
CA ARG A 84 -23.95 15.39 -3.69
C ARG A 84 -24.91 14.83 -2.65
N TYR A 85 -24.40 13.96 -1.79
CA TYR A 85 -25.23 13.10 -0.93
C TYR A 85 -26.09 13.87 0.08
N VAL A 86 -25.62 15.02 0.59
CA VAL A 86 -26.44 15.86 1.48
C VAL A 86 -27.67 16.43 0.75
N ASP A 87 -27.48 16.91 -0.48
CA ASP A 87 -28.59 17.42 -1.31
C ASP A 87 -29.52 16.28 -1.74
N ALA A 88 -28.96 15.13 -2.08
CA ALA A 88 -29.70 13.92 -2.42
C ALA A 88 -30.59 13.46 -1.26
N LEU A 89 -30.03 13.35 -0.05
CA LEU A 89 -30.75 12.96 1.15
C LEU A 89 -31.90 13.92 1.43
N GLN A 90 -31.67 15.24 1.33
CA GLN A 90 -32.72 16.24 1.50
C GLN A 90 -33.85 16.08 0.48
N ALA A 91 -33.52 15.84 -0.78
CA ALA A 91 -34.51 15.66 -1.84
C ALA A 91 -35.31 14.36 -1.64
N PHE A 92 -34.67 13.25 -1.33
CA PHE A 92 -35.36 11.99 -1.04
C PHE A 92 -36.23 12.07 0.23
N ASP A 93 -35.80 12.80 1.26
CA ASP A 93 -36.62 13.07 2.45
C ASP A 93 -37.89 13.83 2.10
N LEU A 94 -37.79 14.83 1.22
CA LEU A 94 -38.95 15.59 0.74
C LEU A 94 -39.88 14.71 -0.11
N SER A 95 -39.33 13.86 -0.97
CA SER A 95 -40.08 12.85 -1.72
C SER A 95 -40.86 11.93 -0.78
N SER A 96 -40.19 11.36 0.22
CA SER A 96 -40.78 10.41 1.18
C SER A 96 -41.89 11.05 2.04
N ARG A 97 -41.78 12.34 2.39
CA ARG A 97 -42.86 13.04 3.10
C ARG A 97 -44.13 13.19 2.27
N LEU A 98 -44.00 13.32 0.95
CA LEU A 98 -45.11 13.48 0.02
C LEU A 98 -45.69 12.13 -0.43
N ASP A 99 -44.85 11.10 -0.56
CA ASP A 99 -45.24 9.72 -0.84
C ASP A 99 -44.48 8.71 0.07
N PRO A 100 -45.00 8.44 1.28
CA PRO A 100 -44.32 7.58 2.25
C PRO A 100 -44.26 6.09 1.90
N GLN A 101 -44.93 5.67 0.83
CA GLN A 101 -44.98 4.26 0.40
C GLN A 101 -44.17 4.00 -0.87
N SER A 102 -43.46 5.02 -1.38
CA SER A 102 -42.58 4.88 -2.54
C SER A 102 -41.38 4.00 -2.20
N GLU A 103 -41.42 2.72 -2.58
CA GLU A 103 -40.31 1.78 -2.40
C GLU A 103 -38.98 2.33 -2.97
N PRO A 104 -38.92 2.89 -4.20
CA PRO A 104 -37.66 3.45 -4.72
C PRO A 104 -37.12 4.60 -3.86
N THR A 105 -37.99 5.46 -3.33
CA THR A 105 -37.54 6.56 -2.47
C THR A 105 -36.96 6.05 -1.17
N LEU A 106 -37.58 5.03 -0.56
CA LEU A 106 -37.13 4.45 0.70
C LEU A 106 -35.78 3.73 0.54
N GLU A 107 -35.58 3.02 -0.56
CA GLU A 107 -34.31 2.36 -0.91
C GLU A 107 -33.18 3.38 -1.08
N PHE A 108 -33.39 4.42 -1.88
CA PHE A 108 -32.39 5.49 -2.02
C PHE A 108 -32.11 6.25 -0.72
N LEU A 109 -33.10 6.43 0.16
CA LEU A 109 -32.87 7.00 1.49
C LEU A 109 -31.93 6.14 2.33
N GLU A 110 -32.13 4.83 2.32
CA GLU A 110 -31.28 3.89 3.05
C GLU A 110 -29.83 3.94 2.57
N TRP A 111 -29.61 3.98 1.25
CA TRP A 111 -28.26 4.07 0.66
C TRP A 111 -27.61 5.45 0.85
N THR A 112 -28.37 6.53 0.68
CA THR A 112 -27.82 7.89 0.69
C THR A 112 -27.45 8.36 2.10
N LYS A 113 -28.18 7.91 3.13
CA LYS A 113 -27.99 8.37 4.50
C LYS A 113 -26.54 8.20 5.03
N PRO A 114 -25.92 7.00 5.00
CA PRO A 114 -24.54 6.85 5.46
C PRO A 114 -23.54 7.70 4.65
N LEU A 115 -23.75 7.83 3.33
CA LEU A 115 -22.91 8.65 2.45
C LEU A 115 -23.00 10.14 2.79
N ALA A 116 -24.20 10.64 3.09
CA ALA A 116 -24.42 12.02 3.52
C ALA A 116 -23.82 12.29 4.91
N GLU A 117 -23.96 11.37 5.85
CA GLU A 117 -23.34 11.46 7.18
C GLU A 117 -21.80 11.50 7.06
N LYS A 118 -21.21 10.63 6.23
CA LYS A 118 -19.77 10.65 5.90
C LYS A 118 -19.35 11.98 5.27
N MET A 119 -20.08 12.48 4.27
CA MET A 119 -19.80 13.75 3.60
C MET A 119 -19.83 14.95 4.58
N VAL A 120 -20.73 14.96 5.56
CA VAL A 120 -20.78 16.01 6.60
C VAL A 120 -19.53 15.99 7.48
N LEU A 121 -19.04 14.81 7.86
CA LEU A 121 -17.81 14.66 8.64
C LEU A 121 -16.58 15.11 7.84
N GLN A 122 -16.50 14.73 6.56
CA GLN A 122 -15.44 15.15 5.65
C GLN A 122 -15.46 16.68 5.45
N HIS A 123 -16.64 17.28 5.28
CA HIS A 123 -16.76 18.74 5.15
C HIS A 123 -16.29 19.46 6.41
N LYS A 124 -16.59 18.92 7.60
CA LYS A 124 -16.12 19.46 8.86
C LYS A 124 -14.58 19.44 8.94
N ARG A 125 -13.95 18.30 8.60
CA ARG A 125 -12.48 18.18 8.52
C ARG A 125 -11.88 19.18 7.56
N TYR A 126 -12.43 19.27 6.35
CA TYR A 126 -12.03 20.25 5.34
C TYR A 126 -12.03 21.69 5.89
N VAL A 127 -13.09 22.11 6.57
CA VAL A 127 -13.18 23.46 7.15
C VAL A 127 -12.16 23.68 8.27
N GLU A 128 -12.00 22.71 9.16
CA GLU A 128 -11.05 22.77 10.29
C GLU A 128 -9.61 22.88 9.79
N GLU A 129 -9.21 21.99 8.89
CA GLU A 129 -7.87 21.98 8.28
C GLU A 129 -7.61 23.24 7.44
N SER A 130 -8.56 23.64 6.59
CA SER A 130 -8.43 24.87 5.78
C SER A 130 -8.26 26.12 6.65
N THR A 131 -8.97 26.19 7.78
CA THR A 131 -8.85 27.29 8.73
C THR A 131 -7.48 27.29 9.39
N ALA A 132 -6.96 26.13 9.81
CA ALA A 132 -5.64 26.00 10.41
C ALA A 132 -4.53 26.40 9.43
N VAL A 133 -4.60 25.95 8.17
CA VAL A 133 -3.66 26.34 7.11
C VAL A 133 -3.73 27.86 6.85
N GLY A 134 -4.93 28.42 6.77
CA GLY A 134 -5.12 29.86 6.57
C GLY A 134 -4.60 30.74 7.72
N GLN A 135 -4.62 30.25 8.96
CA GLN A 135 -4.01 30.93 10.11
C GLN A 135 -2.48 30.85 10.11
N ASN A 136 -1.91 29.78 9.57
CA ASN A 136 -0.47 29.56 9.51
C ASN A 136 0.21 30.27 8.32
N ARG A 137 -0.52 30.56 7.23
CA ARG A 137 -0.03 31.38 6.12
C ARG A 137 -0.01 32.87 6.54
N GLY A 138 1.16 33.46 6.71
CA GLY A 138 1.29 34.87 7.08
C GLY A 138 0.68 35.82 6.03
N THR A 139 0.03 36.92 6.43
CA THR A 139 -0.55 38.04 5.62
C THR A 139 -1.17 37.77 4.23
N GLY A 140 -1.41 36.52 3.82
CA GLY A 140 -2.13 36.12 2.61
C GLY A 140 -1.35 36.23 1.28
N ASN A 141 -0.02 36.13 1.27
CA ASN A 141 0.77 36.30 0.04
C ASN A 141 1.96 35.34 -0.14
N ASP A 142 2.04 34.27 0.65
CA ASP A 142 3.10 33.27 0.49
C ASP A 142 2.83 32.43 -0.76
N ALA A 143 3.84 32.32 -1.63
CA ALA A 143 3.76 31.48 -2.82
C ALA A 143 3.57 29.99 -2.41
N PRO A 144 2.79 29.20 -3.17
CA PRO A 144 2.71 27.77 -2.91
C PRO A 144 4.10 27.12 -2.87
N PHE A 145 4.30 26.20 -1.94
CA PHE A 145 5.54 25.46 -1.69
C PHE A 145 6.74 26.33 -1.31
N ALA A 146 6.53 27.54 -0.78
CA ALA A 146 7.64 28.46 -0.42
C ALA A 146 8.71 27.86 0.52
N SER A 147 8.33 26.88 1.35
CA SER A 147 9.22 26.18 2.29
C SER A 147 9.37 24.69 1.99
N PHE A 148 9.03 24.24 0.77
CA PHE A 148 9.06 22.84 0.37
C PHE A 148 10.02 22.62 -0.81
N ASP A 149 10.89 21.62 -0.72
CA ASP A 149 11.88 21.34 -1.77
C ASP A 149 11.24 20.60 -2.95
N LEU A 150 10.91 21.36 -4.00
CA LEU A 150 10.37 20.82 -5.24
C LEU A 150 11.44 20.17 -6.14
N GLN A 151 12.74 20.36 -5.87
CA GLN A 151 13.80 19.78 -6.71
C GLN A 151 14.00 18.30 -6.43
N SER A 152 13.96 17.89 -5.16
CA SER A 152 14.08 16.50 -4.74
C SER A 152 12.76 15.73 -4.76
N PHE A 153 11.65 16.39 -5.10
CA PHE A 153 10.32 15.80 -5.05
C PHE A 153 10.09 14.73 -6.14
N TRP A 154 10.70 14.92 -7.32
CA TRP A 154 10.46 14.06 -8.48
C TRP A 154 11.51 12.95 -8.62
N GLU A 155 11.06 11.76 -8.94
CA GLU A 155 11.92 10.66 -9.38
C GLU A 155 12.37 10.89 -10.82
N ASP A 156 13.70 10.88 -11.04
CA ASP A 156 14.29 11.11 -12.35
C ASP A 156 14.54 9.78 -13.09
N SER A 157 13.47 9.20 -13.63
CA SER A 157 13.51 7.92 -14.37
C SER A 157 13.17 8.08 -15.86
N ASP A 158 13.69 7.18 -16.71
CA ASP A 158 13.36 7.15 -18.14
C ASP A 158 11.85 6.95 -18.38
N TYR A 159 11.20 6.19 -17.50
CA TYR A 159 9.76 6.00 -17.52
C TYR A 159 9.03 7.31 -17.22
N ALA A 160 9.37 8.03 -16.15
CA ALA A 160 8.75 9.30 -15.80
C ALA A 160 8.88 10.32 -16.94
N ARG A 161 10.08 10.47 -17.51
CA ARG A 161 10.34 11.40 -18.63
C ARG A 161 9.52 11.05 -19.88
N LYS A 162 9.40 9.77 -20.20
CA LYS A 162 8.65 9.30 -21.37
C LYS A 162 7.14 9.41 -21.17
N SER A 163 6.63 8.97 -20.03
CA SER A 163 5.19 8.77 -19.81
C SER A 163 4.49 10.01 -19.27
N TYR A 164 5.15 10.82 -18.43
CA TYR A 164 4.52 11.94 -17.73
C TYR A 164 5.07 13.29 -18.16
N VAL A 165 6.39 13.51 -18.06
CA VAL A 165 6.98 14.86 -18.09
C VAL A 165 6.69 15.62 -19.39
N LEU A 166 6.16 16.83 -19.27
CA LEU A 166 5.89 17.76 -20.38
C LEU A 166 6.68 19.07 -20.22
N PRO A 167 6.75 19.90 -21.28
CA PRO A 167 7.16 21.30 -21.12
C PRO A 167 6.25 22.04 -20.11
N PRO A 168 6.76 23.08 -19.42
CA PRO A 168 5.95 23.91 -18.53
C PRO A 168 4.68 24.43 -19.21
N PRO A 169 3.53 24.43 -18.51
CA PRO A 169 2.26 24.80 -19.11
C PRO A 169 2.16 26.32 -19.32
N THR A 170 1.70 26.73 -20.50
CA THR A 170 1.39 28.14 -20.79
C THR A 170 0.05 28.55 -20.17
N THR A 171 -0.15 29.83 -19.88
CA THR A 171 -1.43 30.38 -19.38
C THR A 171 -2.62 30.03 -20.29
N GLU A 172 -2.44 30.05 -21.60
CA GLU A 172 -3.49 29.70 -22.57
C GLU A 172 -3.88 28.22 -22.48
N LEU A 173 -2.90 27.34 -22.31
CA LEU A 173 -3.12 25.91 -22.11
C LEU A 173 -3.88 25.62 -20.81
N ILE A 174 -3.48 26.29 -19.72
CA ILE A 174 -4.15 26.20 -18.42
C ILE A 174 -5.61 26.61 -18.57
N SER A 175 -5.88 27.81 -19.10
CA SER A 175 -7.25 28.30 -19.30
C SER A 175 -8.09 27.39 -20.18
N SER A 176 -7.49 26.76 -21.20
CA SER A 176 -8.17 25.80 -22.07
C SER A 176 -8.51 24.50 -21.36
N ILE A 177 -7.64 23.98 -20.48
CA ILE A 177 -7.92 22.78 -19.66
C ILE A 177 -9.01 23.09 -18.64
N GLU A 178 -8.92 24.22 -17.94
CA GLU A 178 -9.94 24.62 -16.95
C GLU A 178 -11.32 24.79 -17.59
N GLN A 179 -11.39 25.36 -18.79
CA GLN A 179 -12.66 25.49 -19.53
C GLN A 179 -13.25 24.12 -19.92
N GLU A 180 -12.42 23.15 -20.30
CA GLU A 180 -12.84 21.80 -20.69
C GLU A 180 -13.31 20.98 -19.48
N LEU A 181 -12.58 21.07 -18.37
CA LEU A 181 -12.91 20.36 -17.14
C LEU A 181 -14.03 21.05 -16.36
N GLY A 182 -14.21 22.37 -16.53
CA GLY A 182 -15.23 23.15 -15.83
C GLY A 182 -14.83 23.58 -14.41
N TYR A 183 -13.54 23.49 -14.08
CA TYR A 183 -12.99 23.75 -12.75
C TYR A 183 -11.69 24.55 -12.86
N LYS A 184 -11.49 25.48 -11.92
CA LYS A 184 -10.26 26.25 -11.78
C LYS A 184 -9.17 25.40 -11.12
N LEU A 185 -7.99 25.29 -11.72
CA LEU A 185 -6.90 24.53 -11.12
C LEU A 185 -6.34 25.24 -9.88
N PRO A 186 -6.00 24.51 -8.80
CA PRO A 186 -5.37 25.09 -7.62
C PRO A 186 -4.08 25.82 -7.97
N ALA A 187 -3.80 26.94 -7.31
CA ALA A 187 -2.57 27.69 -7.53
C ALA A 187 -1.32 26.84 -7.21
N SER A 188 -1.42 25.97 -6.19
CA SER A 188 -0.41 24.98 -5.83
C SER A 188 -0.19 23.95 -6.93
N TYR A 189 -1.25 23.43 -7.55
CA TYR A 189 -1.14 22.51 -8.68
C TYR A 189 -0.36 23.14 -9.84
N ILE A 190 -0.73 24.38 -10.22
CA ILE A 190 -0.02 25.12 -11.26
C ILE A 190 1.45 25.38 -10.86
N ALA A 191 1.73 25.71 -9.60
CA ALA A 191 3.09 25.92 -9.11
C ALA A 191 3.96 24.67 -9.24
N LEU A 192 3.44 23.50 -8.85
CA LEU A 192 4.12 22.21 -9.01
C LEU A 192 4.36 21.91 -10.51
N MET A 193 3.36 22.13 -11.36
CA MET A 193 3.48 21.87 -12.81
C MET A 193 4.45 22.83 -13.51
N ASN A 194 4.74 23.99 -12.92
CA ASN A 194 5.79 24.89 -13.40
C ASN A 194 7.19 24.46 -12.96
N SER A 195 7.34 23.73 -11.85
CA SER A 195 8.63 23.11 -11.49
C SER A 195 8.91 21.90 -12.39
N GLN A 196 7.93 21.01 -12.55
CA GLN A 196 7.91 19.95 -13.55
C GLN A 196 6.47 19.58 -13.91
N ASN A 197 6.13 19.62 -15.20
CA ASN A 197 4.77 19.38 -15.66
C ASN A 197 4.47 17.87 -15.78
N GLY A 198 4.00 17.27 -14.69
CA GLY A 198 3.74 15.84 -14.55
C GLY A 198 4.99 15.04 -14.22
N GLY A 199 4.83 13.91 -13.53
CA GLY A 199 5.97 13.06 -13.15
C GLY A 199 5.59 11.97 -12.15
N VAL A 200 6.61 11.20 -11.76
CA VAL A 200 6.53 10.25 -10.65
C VAL A 200 7.22 10.90 -9.44
N PRO A 201 6.57 11.04 -8.28
CA PRO A 201 7.23 11.56 -7.09
C PRO A 201 8.12 10.50 -6.44
N VAL A 202 9.11 10.91 -5.65
CA VAL A 202 9.91 9.98 -4.81
C VAL A 202 9.04 9.42 -3.69
N ASN A 203 8.23 10.27 -3.08
CA ASN A 203 7.29 9.91 -2.03
C ASN A 203 5.91 9.62 -2.63
N CYS A 204 5.44 8.40 -2.48
CA CYS A 204 4.27 7.86 -3.19
C CYS A 204 3.16 7.36 -2.27
N ARG A 205 3.23 7.63 -0.96
CA ARG A 205 2.22 7.21 0.01
C ARG A 205 1.65 8.39 0.77
N PHE A 206 0.36 8.36 1.06
CA PHE A 206 -0.32 9.36 1.87
C PHE A 206 -1.12 8.65 2.97
N ARG A 207 -0.92 9.06 4.23
CA ARG A 207 -1.63 8.47 5.37
C ARG A 207 -3.12 8.76 5.29
N SER A 208 -3.95 7.74 5.49
CA SER A 208 -5.40 7.83 5.56
C SER A 208 -5.87 7.51 7.00
N GLU A 209 -6.91 8.20 7.44
CA GLU A 209 -7.60 7.87 8.71
C GLU A 209 -8.68 6.80 8.52
N GLU A 210 -9.02 6.50 7.26
CA GLU A 210 -10.02 5.51 6.87
C GLU A 210 -9.34 4.41 6.04
N PRO A 211 -9.69 3.13 6.23
CA PRO A 211 -9.17 2.05 5.41
C PRO A 211 -9.68 2.16 3.96
N THR A 212 -8.88 1.66 3.03
CA THR A 212 -9.24 1.43 1.62
C THR A 212 -9.45 -0.06 1.37
N SER A 213 -9.79 -0.45 0.13
CA SER A 213 -9.92 -1.85 -0.26
C SER A 213 -8.65 -2.69 -0.06
N TRP A 214 -7.47 -2.05 -0.06
CA TRP A 214 -6.18 -2.74 -0.04
C TRP A 214 -5.23 -2.33 1.10
N SER A 215 -5.54 -1.26 1.85
CA SER A 215 -4.72 -0.80 2.98
C SER A 215 -5.56 -0.29 4.15
N GLU A 216 -5.10 -0.53 5.38
CA GLU A 216 -5.78 -0.09 6.60
C GLU A 216 -5.59 1.39 6.92
N ASP A 217 -4.49 2.01 6.47
CA ASP A 217 -4.06 3.31 6.99
C ASP A 217 -3.39 4.26 5.97
N HIS A 218 -3.41 3.93 4.67
CA HIS A 218 -2.83 4.79 3.65
C HIS A 218 -3.41 4.57 2.25
N VAL A 219 -3.09 5.50 1.36
CA VAL A 219 -3.28 5.41 -0.10
C VAL A 219 -1.94 5.55 -0.80
N ALA A 220 -1.89 5.12 -2.06
CA ALA A 220 -0.69 5.16 -2.89
C ALA A 220 -0.96 5.87 -4.22
N ILE A 221 0.04 6.57 -4.73
CA ILE A 221 0.07 7.07 -6.10
C ILE A 221 1.27 6.51 -6.84
N THR A 222 1.20 6.42 -8.16
CA THR A 222 2.31 6.04 -9.05
C THR A 222 2.79 7.21 -9.88
N GLY A 223 1.97 8.25 -10.05
CA GLY A 223 2.36 9.44 -10.77
C GLY A 223 1.31 10.54 -10.69
N ILE A 224 1.76 11.77 -10.88
CA ILE A 224 0.92 12.97 -10.91
C ILE A 224 0.80 13.40 -12.37
N MET A 225 -0.44 13.55 -12.82
CA MET A 225 -0.75 13.93 -14.19
C MET A 225 -0.24 15.35 -14.49
N GLY A 226 0.24 15.58 -15.72
CA GLY A 226 0.61 16.90 -16.19
C GLY A 226 -0.56 17.70 -16.76
N ILE A 227 -0.43 19.03 -16.83
CA ILE A 227 -1.32 19.91 -17.59
C ILE A 227 -0.94 19.79 -19.07
N GLY A 228 -1.74 19.06 -19.85
CA GLY A 228 -1.48 18.80 -21.26
C GLY A 228 -2.55 17.93 -21.91
N ARG A 229 -2.30 17.55 -23.17
CA ARG A 229 -3.13 16.64 -23.99
C ARG A 229 -2.33 15.60 -24.79
N ASN A 230 -1.01 15.76 -24.84
CA ASN A 230 -0.15 15.05 -25.79
C ASN A 230 0.43 13.74 -25.24
N LYS A 231 0.06 13.36 -24.02
CA LYS A 231 0.44 12.09 -23.37
C LYS A 231 -0.76 11.55 -22.59
N SER A 232 -0.78 10.24 -22.37
CA SER A 232 -1.89 9.57 -21.69
C SER A 232 -2.08 10.05 -20.25
N TYR A 233 -0.99 10.21 -19.51
CA TYR A 233 -1.02 10.68 -18.12
C TYR A 233 -1.01 12.22 -18.03
N THR A 234 -1.96 12.85 -18.71
CA THR A 234 -2.23 14.29 -18.61
C THR A 234 -3.70 14.54 -18.38
N LEU A 235 -4.02 15.69 -17.78
CA LEU A 235 -5.40 16.05 -17.46
C LEU A 235 -6.36 15.93 -18.66
N GLY A 236 -5.91 16.30 -19.86
CA GLY A 236 -6.67 16.16 -21.11
C GLY A 236 -6.12 15.08 -22.05
N GLY A 237 -5.43 14.07 -21.51
CA GLY A 237 -4.95 12.91 -22.26
C GLY A 237 -6.06 11.87 -22.50
N ASP A 238 -5.75 10.79 -23.22
CA ASP A 238 -6.67 9.68 -23.47
C ASP A 238 -6.95 8.83 -22.23
N LEU A 239 -6.12 8.91 -21.19
CA LEU A 239 -6.38 8.39 -19.84
C LEU A 239 -6.54 9.53 -18.81
N GLY A 240 -6.93 10.72 -19.29
CA GLY A 240 -7.09 11.92 -18.47
C GLY A 240 -8.40 11.96 -17.69
N SER A 241 -8.67 13.11 -17.05
CA SER A 241 -9.78 13.24 -16.11
C SER A 241 -11.15 12.96 -16.71
N ARG A 242 -11.40 13.38 -17.95
CA ARG A 242 -12.70 13.13 -18.61
C ARG A 242 -12.88 11.66 -18.95
N PHE A 243 -11.84 11.00 -19.44
CA PHE A 243 -11.89 9.56 -19.71
C PHE A 243 -12.24 8.76 -18.45
N MET A 244 -11.60 9.05 -17.32
CA MET A 244 -11.89 8.34 -16.07
C MET A 244 -13.34 8.56 -15.60
N ILE A 245 -13.88 9.78 -15.74
CA ILE A 245 -15.26 10.07 -15.34
C ILE A 245 -16.27 9.45 -16.32
N GLU A 246 -16.08 9.66 -17.62
CA GLU A 246 -17.08 9.33 -18.65
C GLU A 246 -17.06 7.85 -19.06
N GLU A 247 -15.86 7.26 -19.18
CA GLU A 247 -15.70 5.88 -19.67
C GLU A 247 -15.53 4.88 -18.52
N TRP A 248 -14.90 5.29 -17.42
CA TRP A 248 -14.70 4.43 -16.24
C TRP A 248 -15.73 4.67 -15.13
N GLY A 249 -16.63 5.65 -15.27
CA GLY A 249 -17.76 5.84 -14.36
C GLY A 249 -17.41 6.49 -13.01
N TYR A 250 -16.22 7.08 -12.87
CA TYR A 250 -15.86 7.81 -11.65
C TYR A 250 -16.78 9.02 -11.43
N PRO A 251 -17.10 9.37 -10.16
CA PRO A 251 -18.02 10.46 -9.87
C PRO A 251 -17.50 11.82 -10.39
N ASP A 252 -18.37 12.59 -11.02
CA ASP A 252 -18.06 13.93 -11.55
C ASP A 252 -18.03 15.00 -10.43
N LEU A 253 -17.15 14.81 -9.44
CA LEU A 253 -16.94 15.71 -8.30
C LEU A 253 -15.85 16.77 -8.54
N GLY A 254 -15.06 16.61 -9.60
CA GLY A 254 -13.92 17.48 -9.88
C GLY A 254 -12.93 16.91 -10.91
N ILE A 255 -11.64 16.93 -10.58
CA ILE A 255 -10.55 16.61 -11.53
C ILE A 255 -9.74 15.41 -11.03
N VAL A 256 -9.58 14.37 -11.84
CA VAL A 256 -8.62 13.28 -11.58
C VAL A 256 -7.21 13.77 -11.84
N ILE A 257 -6.30 13.58 -10.88
CA ILE A 257 -4.96 14.18 -10.89
C ILE A 257 -3.81 13.19 -10.73
N CYS A 258 -4.04 11.97 -10.24
CA CYS A 258 -2.99 10.97 -10.09
C CYS A 258 -3.41 9.63 -10.68
N ASP A 259 -2.40 8.87 -11.09
CA ASP A 259 -2.51 7.42 -11.30
C ASP A 259 -2.11 6.70 -10.01
N CYS A 260 -2.64 5.49 -9.82
CA CYS A 260 -2.46 4.67 -8.63
C CYS A 260 -1.94 3.27 -9.02
N PRO A 261 -1.36 2.48 -8.09
CA PRO A 261 -0.78 1.17 -8.42
C PRO A 261 -1.77 0.17 -9.02
N SER A 262 -3.06 0.37 -8.80
CA SER A 262 -4.14 -0.49 -9.29
C SER A 262 -4.41 -0.39 -10.80
N ALA A 263 -3.68 0.46 -11.53
CA ALA A 263 -3.91 0.72 -12.95
C ALA A 263 -5.31 1.27 -13.28
N GLY A 264 -5.80 2.17 -12.42
CA GLY A 264 -7.04 2.93 -12.64
C GLY A 264 -8.28 2.39 -11.95
N HIS A 265 -8.17 1.31 -11.16
CA HIS A 265 -9.24 0.83 -10.27
C HIS A 265 -9.40 1.69 -9.00
N ASP A 266 -8.46 2.58 -8.74
CA ASP A 266 -8.62 3.71 -7.84
C ASP A 266 -7.89 4.96 -8.37
N VAL A 267 -8.32 6.14 -7.92
CA VAL A 267 -7.77 7.43 -8.37
C VAL A 267 -7.70 8.45 -7.25
N ILE A 268 -6.83 9.45 -7.42
CA ILE A 268 -6.85 10.68 -6.59
C ILE A 268 -7.51 11.81 -7.36
N MET A 269 -8.46 12.49 -6.73
CA MET A 269 -9.23 13.59 -7.32
C MET A 269 -9.12 14.87 -6.49
N LEU A 270 -9.15 16.01 -7.19
CA LEU A 270 -9.50 17.30 -6.61
C LEU A 270 -11.03 17.37 -6.47
N ASP A 271 -11.52 17.48 -5.24
CA ASP A 271 -12.95 17.52 -4.93
C ASP A 271 -13.44 18.96 -4.70
N TYR A 272 -14.33 19.42 -5.60
CA TYR A 272 -14.89 20.77 -5.55
C TYR A 272 -16.26 20.83 -4.90
N ARG A 273 -16.81 19.73 -4.38
CA ARG A 273 -18.16 19.71 -3.79
C ARG A 273 -18.34 20.70 -2.63
N PHE A 274 -17.26 21.00 -1.89
CA PHE A 274 -17.31 21.90 -0.74
C PHE A 274 -17.03 23.38 -1.07
N CYS A 275 -16.31 23.65 -2.15
CA CYS A 275 -15.83 25.00 -2.47
C CYS A 275 -16.41 25.59 -3.77
N GLY A 276 -17.05 24.74 -4.60
CA GLY A 276 -17.51 25.11 -5.93
C GLY A 276 -16.36 25.23 -6.95
N PRO A 277 -16.67 25.40 -8.24
CA PRO A 277 -15.69 25.22 -9.32
C PRO A 277 -14.55 26.23 -9.37
N GLU A 278 -14.66 27.33 -8.63
CA GLU A 278 -13.65 28.40 -8.55
C GLU A 278 -12.90 28.43 -7.20
N GLY A 279 -13.27 27.54 -6.27
CA GLY A 279 -12.70 27.48 -4.93
C GLY A 279 -11.42 26.65 -4.85
N GLU A 280 -10.78 26.63 -3.67
CA GLU A 280 -9.69 25.71 -3.37
C GLU A 280 -10.29 24.32 -3.06
N PRO A 281 -10.06 23.29 -3.88
CA PRO A 281 -10.64 21.96 -3.69
C PRO A 281 -9.91 21.17 -2.60
N ALA A 282 -10.63 20.23 -1.98
CA ALA A 282 -10.03 19.17 -1.19
C ALA A 282 -9.36 18.13 -2.10
N VAL A 283 -8.59 17.22 -1.52
CA VAL A 283 -8.06 16.03 -2.20
C VAL A 283 -8.71 14.79 -1.62
N VAL A 284 -9.20 13.91 -2.49
CA VAL A 284 -9.85 12.66 -2.12
C VAL A 284 -9.27 11.49 -2.91
N HIS A 285 -9.32 10.30 -2.32
CA HIS A 285 -9.17 9.02 -3.01
C HIS A 285 -10.56 8.48 -3.35
N VAL A 286 -10.70 7.86 -4.52
CA VAL A 286 -11.94 7.21 -4.96
C VAL A 286 -11.62 5.81 -5.44
N ASP A 287 -12.28 4.82 -4.87
CA ASP A 287 -12.02 3.40 -5.08
C ASP A 287 -13.16 2.72 -5.83
N GLN A 288 -12.93 2.32 -7.08
CA GLN A 288 -13.95 1.66 -7.90
C GLN A 288 -14.31 0.28 -7.36
N GLU A 289 -13.37 -0.45 -6.74
CA GLU A 289 -13.61 -1.80 -6.21
C GLU A 289 -14.47 -1.77 -4.94
N ASP A 290 -14.49 -0.63 -4.25
CA ASP A 290 -15.35 -0.35 -3.09
C ASP A 290 -16.49 0.63 -3.44
N GLU A 291 -17.23 0.32 -4.52
CA GLU A 291 -18.44 1.07 -4.94
C GLU A 291 -18.22 2.60 -5.14
N TYR A 292 -17.03 2.99 -5.63
CA TYR A 292 -16.61 4.40 -5.74
C TYR A 292 -16.59 5.14 -4.40
N ASN A 293 -16.28 4.43 -3.31
CA ASN A 293 -16.14 5.02 -1.98
C ASN A 293 -15.13 6.18 -2.01
N ILE A 294 -15.53 7.30 -1.41
CA ILE A 294 -14.76 8.55 -1.42
C ILE A 294 -14.11 8.75 -0.06
N THR A 295 -12.79 8.72 -0.03
CA THR A 295 -11.97 8.89 1.18
C THR A 295 -11.30 10.26 1.16
N TYR A 296 -11.54 11.05 2.20
CA TYR A 296 -10.93 12.38 2.34
C TYR A 296 -9.47 12.28 2.74
N LEU A 297 -8.58 12.99 2.03
CA LEU A 297 -7.14 12.96 2.28
C LEU A 297 -6.61 14.28 2.82
N ALA A 298 -6.89 15.40 2.15
CA ALA A 298 -6.34 16.69 2.53
C ALA A 298 -7.24 17.86 2.13
N CYS A 299 -7.12 18.99 2.85
CA CYS A 299 -7.92 20.18 2.57
C CYS A 299 -7.51 20.97 1.32
N SER A 300 -6.33 20.70 0.76
CA SER A 300 -5.83 21.32 -0.47
C SER A 300 -4.78 20.46 -1.13
N PHE A 301 -4.54 20.70 -2.43
CA PHE A 301 -3.50 20.00 -3.18
C PHE A 301 -2.10 20.19 -2.57
N GLU A 302 -1.80 21.38 -2.04
CA GLU A 302 -0.50 21.63 -1.40
C GLU A 302 -0.29 20.73 -0.17
N GLN A 303 -1.31 20.62 0.69
CA GLN A 303 -1.21 19.76 1.88
C GLN A 303 -1.11 18.28 1.52
N PHE A 304 -1.80 17.85 0.46
CA PHE A 304 -1.63 16.49 -0.06
C PHE A 304 -0.18 16.22 -0.49
N ILE A 305 0.42 17.12 -1.29
CA ILE A 305 1.79 16.98 -1.78
C ILE A 305 2.81 16.99 -0.65
N ILE A 306 2.66 17.89 0.34
CA ILE A 306 3.55 17.97 1.50
C ILE A 306 3.42 16.72 2.39
N GLY A 307 2.22 16.13 2.48
CA GLY A 307 1.97 14.95 3.29
C GLY A 307 2.39 13.62 2.66
N LEU A 308 2.91 13.63 1.43
CA LEU A 308 3.43 12.42 0.80
C LEU A 308 4.73 11.95 1.49
N VAL A 309 4.76 10.68 1.86
CA VAL A 309 5.91 10.01 2.49
C VAL A 309 6.42 8.86 1.63
N HIS A 310 7.64 8.42 1.92
CA HIS A 310 8.26 7.26 1.27
C HIS A 310 7.53 5.97 1.65
N ASP A 311 7.62 4.95 0.80
CA ASP A 311 6.94 3.66 1.01
C ASP A 311 7.37 2.97 2.30
N ASP A 312 8.65 3.11 2.67
CA ASP A 312 9.24 2.51 3.88
C ASP A 312 8.52 2.90 5.18
N VAL A 313 7.79 4.03 5.21
CA VAL A 313 6.99 4.42 6.39
C VAL A 313 5.87 3.42 6.67
N PHE A 314 5.41 2.71 5.65
CA PHE A 314 4.36 1.70 5.73
C PHE A 314 4.88 0.27 5.44
N ASP A 315 6.19 0.10 5.27
CA ASP A 315 6.80 -1.22 5.11
C ASP A 315 6.76 -1.97 6.45
N ARG A 316 5.84 -2.94 6.54
CA ARG A 316 5.67 -3.81 7.71
C ARG A 316 6.37 -5.16 7.53
N SER A 317 7.16 -5.35 6.47
CA SER A 317 7.81 -6.63 6.18
C SER A 317 8.64 -7.16 7.35
N ALA A 318 9.31 -6.28 8.10
CA ALA A 318 10.06 -6.66 9.30
C ALA A 318 9.15 -7.16 10.44
N GLU A 319 8.02 -6.49 10.67
CA GLU A 319 7.03 -6.90 11.68
C GLU A 319 6.34 -8.21 11.29
N GLU A 320 5.99 -8.36 10.01
CA GLU A 320 5.37 -9.57 9.45
C GLU A 320 6.33 -10.76 9.51
N LYS A 321 7.61 -10.55 9.16
CA LYS A 321 8.67 -11.54 9.31
C LYS A 321 8.80 -12.00 10.77
N GLU A 322 8.82 -11.07 11.71
CA GLU A 322 8.91 -11.39 13.14
C GLU A 322 7.69 -12.18 13.62
N ALA A 323 6.49 -11.79 13.19
CA ALA A 323 5.26 -12.54 13.48
C ALA A 323 5.31 -13.97 12.90
N ASP A 324 5.79 -14.15 11.68
CA ASP A 324 5.98 -15.47 11.07
C ASP A 324 7.08 -16.28 11.76
N LEU A 325 8.16 -15.66 12.24
CA LEU A 325 9.19 -16.32 13.05
C LEU A 325 8.63 -16.82 14.39
N VAL A 326 7.82 -16.01 15.08
CA VAL A 326 7.12 -16.42 16.31
C VAL A 326 6.17 -17.59 16.02
N LYS A 327 5.41 -17.49 14.93
CA LYS A 327 4.49 -18.54 14.48
C LYS A 327 5.20 -19.85 14.16
N VAL A 328 6.37 -19.80 13.52
CA VAL A 328 7.21 -20.96 13.23
C VAL A 328 7.84 -21.52 14.51
N ALA A 329 8.28 -20.68 15.44
CA ALA A 329 8.92 -21.10 16.68
C ALA A 329 7.94 -21.73 17.68
N GLU A 330 6.76 -21.14 17.85
CA GLU A 330 5.85 -21.44 18.96
C GLU A 330 4.49 -21.98 18.51
N GLY A 331 4.09 -21.70 17.26
CA GLY A 331 2.75 -22.04 16.78
C GLY A 331 2.45 -23.53 16.85
N ALA A 332 1.24 -23.87 17.30
CA ALA A 332 0.79 -25.25 17.38
C ALA A 332 0.71 -25.90 15.98
N PHE A 333 1.25 -27.11 15.84
CA PHE A 333 1.08 -27.91 14.63
C PHE A 333 -0.40 -28.28 14.44
N SER A 334 -0.82 -28.42 13.18
CA SER A 334 -2.16 -28.93 12.86
C SER A 334 -2.37 -30.34 13.45
N PRO A 335 -3.62 -30.75 13.71
CA PRO A 335 -3.89 -32.10 14.22
C PRO A 335 -3.30 -33.21 13.32
N LEU A 336 -3.39 -33.02 12.00
CA LEU A 336 -2.82 -33.94 11.03
C LEU A 336 -1.29 -33.97 11.11
N LEU A 337 -0.61 -32.82 11.09
CA LEU A 337 0.86 -32.79 11.19
C LEU A 337 1.36 -33.40 12.50
N THR A 338 0.64 -33.16 13.60
CA THR A 338 0.92 -33.76 14.92
C THR A 338 0.80 -35.28 14.88
N GLU A 339 -0.28 -35.83 14.30
CA GLU A 339 -0.47 -37.27 14.12
C GLU A 339 0.67 -37.89 13.31
N LEU A 340 1.03 -37.25 12.18
CA LEU A 340 2.07 -37.77 11.30
C LEU A 340 3.45 -37.75 11.96
N CYS A 341 3.79 -36.69 12.70
CA CYS A 341 5.05 -36.61 13.44
C CYS A 341 5.15 -37.67 14.54
N ALA A 342 4.03 -37.97 15.24
CA ALA A 342 3.99 -38.96 16.30
C ALA A 342 4.20 -40.41 15.82
N ALA A 343 3.97 -40.68 14.53
CA ALA A 343 4.17 -42.00 13.93
C ALA A 343 5.64 -42.33 13.59
N VAL A 344 6.56 -41.37 13.75
CA VAL A 344 7.98 -41.49 13.36
C VAL A 344 8.85 -41.82 14.57
N THR A 345 9.79 -42.74 14.38
CA THR A 345 10.80 -43.12 15.41
C THR A 345 12.23 -43.12 14.88
N GLU A 346 12.41 -42.91 13.57
CA GLU A 346 13.69 -42.95 12.86
C GLU A 346 14.53 -41.70 13.08
N THR A 347 13.92 -40.61 13.58
CA THR A 347 14.61 -39.38 13.93
C THR A 347 14.07 -38.84 15.25
N ASP A 348 14.99 -38.46 16.13
CA ASP A 348 14.66 -37.73 17.35
C ASP A 348 14.35 -36.25 17.01
N ASN A 349 13.61 -35.59 17.89
CA ASN A 349 13.28 -34.16 17.82
C ASN A 349 12.77 -33.67 16.44
N LEU A 350 11.90 -34.48 15.79
CA LEU A 350 11.37 -34.17 14.46
C LEU A 350 10.68 -32.80 14.40
N GLU A 351 9.91 -32.45 15.43
CA GLU A 351 9.27 -31.13 15.51
C GLU A 351 10.32 -30.00 15.52
N GLY A 352 11.36 -30.11 16.35
CA GLY A 352 12.45 -29.11 16.38
C GLY A 352 13.17 -28.98 15.03
N LYS A 353 13.35 -30.08 14.29
CA LYS A 353 13.92 -30.07 12.94
C LYS A 353 13.02 -29.37 11.93
N ILE A 354 11.72 -29.66 11.94
CA ILE A 354 10.72 -28.98 11.10
C ILE A 354 10.74 -27.48 11.38
N ARG A 355 10.72 -27.08 12.65
CA ARG A 355 10.76 -25.67 13.03
C ARG A 355 12.05 -25.00 12.56
N SER A 356 13.20 -25.64 12.75
CA SER A 356 14.50 -25.11 12.29
C SER A 356 14.53 -24.85 10.77
N ILE A 357 14.05 -25.79 9.95
CA ILE A 357 13.98 -25.61 8.50
C ILE A 357 13.03 -24.47 8.13
N CYS A 358 11.85 -24.43 8.75
CA CYS A 358 10.86 -23.38 8.49
C CYS A 358 11.34 -22.00 8.99
N THR A 359 12.15 -21.94 10.05
CA THR A 359 12.77 -20.70 10.53
C THR A 359 13.73 -20.19 9.47
N GLN A 360 14.60 -21.05 8.94
CA GLN A 360 15.52 -20.66 7.88
C GLN A 360 14.79 -20.20 6.61
N ILE A 361 13.71 -20.90 6.21
CA ILE A 361 12.86 -20.46 5.10
C ILE A 361 12.30 -19.05 5.34
N THR A 362 11.84 -18.76 6.56
CA THR A 362 11.29 -17.46 6.94
C THR A 362 12.37 -16.38 6.99
N GLU A 363 13.56 -16.71 7.48
CA GLU A 363 14.71 -15.80 7.52
C GLU A 363 15.18 -15.41 6.12
N GLU A 364 15.31 -16.38 5.21
CA GLU A 364 15.80 -16.19 3.83
C GLU A 364 14.79 -15.46 2.94
N LYS A 365 13.49 -15.71 3.13
CA LYS A 365 12.43 -15.17 2.26
C LYS A 365 11.70 -13.96 2.83
N GLY A 366 11.90 -13.67 4.11
CA GLY A 366 11.14 -12.66 4.85
C GLY A 366 9.75 -13.13 5.32
N TYR A 367 9.26 -14.29 4.86
CA TYR A 367 7.92 -14.79 5.13
C TYR A 367 7.89 -16.31 5.23
N PHE A 368 6.95 -16.86 6.00
CA PHE A 368 6.78 -18.30 6.13
C PHE A 368 6.02 -18.89 4.94
N VAL A 369 6.75 -19.18 3.85
CA VAL A 369 6.18 -19.68 2.58
C VAL A 369 7.03 -20.76 1.91
N PHE A 370 6.38 -21.75 1.30
CA PHE A 370 7.04 -22.78 0.48
C PHE A 370 6.98 -22.45 -1.01
N GLN A 371 8.12 -22.59 -1.71
CA GLN A 371 8.28 -22.33 -3.14
C GLN A 371 9.17 -23.40 -3.80
N ALA A 372 9.61 -23.18 -5.04
CA ALA A 372 10.47 -24.11 -5.80
C ALA A 372 11.97 -23.96 -5.49
N ASP A 373 12.32 -23.92 -4.21
CA ASP A 373 13.70 -23.87 -3.68
C ASP A 373 14.05 -25.13 -2.87
N GLU A 374 15.32 -25.27 -2.50
CA GLU A 374 15.86 -26.48 -1.86
C GLU A 374 15.21 -26.80 -0.52
N LEU A 375 15.07 -25.81 0.38
CA LEU A 375 14.50 -26.01 1.72
C LEU A 375 13.00 -26.32 1.66
N SER A 376 12.25 -25.59 0.83
CA SER A 376 10.82 -25.86 0.60
C SER A 376 10.60 -27.25 0.00
N THR A 377 11.49 -27.65 -0.91
CA THR A 377 11.47 -28.97 -1.52
C THR A 377 11.75 -30.07 -0.51
N LEU A 378 12.70 -29.88 0.43
CA LEU A 378 12.92 -30.77 1.56
C LEU A 378 11.66 -30.86 2.45
N MET A 379 10.98 -29.74 2.71
CA MET A 379 9.72 -29.75 3.45
C MET A 379 8.59 -30.49 2.72
N TYR A 380 8.51 -30.43 1.39
CA TYR A 380 7.56 -31.25 0.63
C TYR A 380 7.91 -32.74 0.71
N ASP A 381 9.19 -33.10 0.54
CA ASP A 381 9.69 -34.47 0.67
C ASP A 381 9.40 -35.05 2.06
N LEU A 382 9.66 -34.27 3.11
CA LEU A 382 9.35 -34.60 4.50
C LEU A 382 7.85 -34.82 4.71
N GLN A 383 7.01 -33.85 4.34
CA GLN A 383 5.56 -33.95 4.49
C GLN A 383 4.99 -35.19 3.80
N PHE A 384 5.48 -35.52 2.60
CA PHE A 384 5.04 -36.72 1.88
C PHE A 384 5.51 -38.02 2.54
N TRP A 385 6.75 -38.07 3.03
CA TRP A 385 7.24 -39.23 3.79
C TRP A 385 6.40 -39.45 5.04
N LEU A 386 6.20 -38.41 5.84
CA LEU A 386 5.37 -38.44 7.06
C LEU A 386 3.97 -38.96 6.76
N TYR A 387 3.35 -38.44 5.70
CA TYR A 387 2.02 -38.84 5.27
C TYR A 387 1.97 -40.31 4.84
N THR A 388 2.87 -40.74 3.96
CA THR A 388 2.88 -42.12 3.43
C THR A 388 3.30 -43.16 4.46
N LYS A 389 3.97 -42.76 5.53
CA LYS A 389 4.28 -43.62 6.67
C LYS A 389 3.01 -43.97 7.48
N THR A 390 2.22 -42.97 7.81
CA THR A 390 0.98 -43.14 8.60
C THR A 390 -0.16 -43.68 7.75
N TYR A 391 -0.22 -43.29 6.47
CA TYR A 391 -1.19 -43.76 5.49
C TYR A 391 -0.49 -44.44 4.31
N PRO A 392 -0.09 -45.72 4.44
CA PRO A 392 0.64 -46.42 3.40
C PRO A 392 -0.14 -46.49 2.07
N ASN A 393 0.58 -46.25 0.98
CA ASN A 393 0.08 -46.39 -0.39
C ASN A 393 -1.15 -45.50 -0.71
N PRO A 394 -1.09 -44.17 -0.50
CA PRO A 394 -2.21 -43.32 -0.85
C PRO A 394 -2.35 -43.18 -2.37
N ALA A 395 -3.58 -42.99 -2.84
CA ALA A 395 -3.79 -42.53 -4.21
C ALA A 395 -3.31 -41.07 -4.35
N ARG A 396 -2.75 -40.71 -5.50
CA ARG A 396 -2.30 -39.32 -5.79
C ARG A 396 -3.33 -38.25 -5.41
N LYS A 397 -4.58 -38.46 -5.83
CA LYS A 397 -5.68 -37.54 -5.53
C LYS A 397 -5.89 -37.39 -4.02
N LYS A 398 -5.82 -38.47 -3.25
CA LYS A 398 -6.03 -38.43 -1.80
C LYS A 398 -4.96 -37.61 -1.09
N TYR A 399 -3.70 -37.75 -1.50
CA TYR A 399 -2.61 -36.93 -0.94
C TYR A 399 -2.80 -35.45 -1.26
N ILE A 400 -3.11 -35.10 -2.51
CA ILE A 400 -3.35 -33.70 -2.91
C ILE A 400 -4.55 -33.11 -2.15
N ASP A 401 -5.65 -33.86 -2.02
CA ASP A 401 -6.87 -33.44 -1.32
C ASP A 401 -6.68 -33.29 0.22
N ASP A 402 -5.59 -33.84 0.76
CA ASP A 402 -5.24 -33.70 2.18
C ASP A 402 -4.07 -32.74 2.43
N TYR A 403 -3.34 -32.34 1.38
CA TYR A 403 -2.12 -31.55 1.51
C TYR A 403 -2.38 -30.20 2.18
N ASP A 404 -3.51 -29.57 1.85
CA ASP A 404 -3.92 -28.30 2.45
C ASP A 404 -4.02 -28.39 3.98
N LYS A 405 -4.47 -29.51 4.54
CA LYS A 405 -4.60 -29.71 6.00
C LYS A 405 -3.28 -29.94 6.74
N LEU A 406 -2.16 -30.03 6.02
CA LEU A 406 -0.84 -30.20 6.63
C LEU A 406 -0.33 -28.86 7.17
N ILE A 407 0.57 -28.20 6.43
CA ILE A 407 1.14 -26.91 6.78
C ILE A 407 0.44 -25.79 6.00
N ALA A 408 -0.08 -26.02 4.79
CA ALA A 408 -0.55 -24.91 3.96
C ALA A 408 -1.80 -24.19 4.51
N PHE A 409 -2.74 -24.95 5.07
CA PHE A 409 -4.00 -24.51 5.68
C PHE A 409 -4.37 -25.41 6.87
N GLY A 410 -3.37 -25.95 7.58
CA GLY A 410 -3.63 -26.76 8.76
C GLY A 410 -4.41 -25.99 9.83
N GLU A 411 -5.30 -26.67 10.57
CA GLU A 411 -6.12 -26.08 11.65
C GLU A 411 -5.29 -25.70 12.91
N GLY A 412 -4.00 -25.39 12.75
CA GLY A 412 -3.08 -24.93 13.80
C GLY A 412 -2.45 -23.58 13.44
N GLU A 413 -1.72 -22.99 14.39
CA GLU A 413 -1.04 -21.70 14.19
C GLU A 413 0.17 -21.84 13.26
N PHE A 414 0.83 -23.01 13.25
CA PHE A 414 1.94 -23.30 12.34
C PHE A 414 1.43 -23.60 10.93
N SER A 415 1.28 -22.55 10.11
CA SER A 415 0.73 -22.64 8.77
C SER A 415 1.34 -21.63 7.80
N THR A 416 1.51 -21.94 6.52
CA THR A 416 1.92 -20.92 5.52
C THR A 416 0.75 -20.01 5.11
N GLY A 417 -0.48 -20.32 5.53
CA GLY A 417 -1.68 -19.52 5.21
C GLY A 417 -2.12 -19.58 3.73
N GLY A 418 -1.42 -20.37 2.91
CA GLY A 418 -1.68 -20.50 1.48
C GLY A 418 -0.61 -21.30 0.75
N TYR A 419 -0.95 -21.76 -0.46
CA TYR A 419 -0.03 -22.36 -1.42
C TYR A 419 -0.61 -22.30 -2.83
N ALA A 420 0.26 -22.30 -3.85
CA ALA A 420 -0.19 -22.51 -5.24
C ALA A 420 -0.27 -24.03 -5.52
N PRO A 421 -1.43 -24.58 -5.96
CA PRO A 421 -1.59 -26.01 -6.21
C PRO A 421 -0.56 -26.62 -7.18
N ALA A 422 -0.09 -25.81 -8.14
CA ALA A 422 0.92 -26.20 -9.11
C ALA A 422 2.24 -26.65 -8.44
N PHE A 423 2.67 -26.01 -7.35
CA PHE A 423 3.92 -26.39 -6.68
C PHE A 423 3.91 -27.83 -6.18
N ILE A 424 2.77 -28.32 -5.68
CA ILE A 424 2.64 -29.68 -5.17
C ILE A 424 2.50 -30.69 -6.29
N THR A 425 1.74 -30.37 -7.33
CA THR A 425 1.61 -31.28 -8.49
C THR A 425 2.92 -31.43 -9.23
N ASP A 426 3.64 -30.33 -9.44
CA ASP A 426 4.90 -30.31 -10.19
C ASP A 426 6.02 -30.97 -9.39
N TRP A 427 6.12 -30.65 -8.08
CA TRP A 427 7.05 -31.35 -7.17
C TRP A 427 6.83 -32.86 -7.17
N LEU A 428 5.57 -33.32 -7.10
CA LEU A 428 5.25 -34.74 -7.08
C LEU A 428 5.65 -35.43 -8.39
N ASP A 429 5.37 -34.79 -9.53
CA ASP A 429 5.75 -35.31 -10.86
C ASP A 429 7.28 -35.38 -11.02
N ASP A 430 8.00 -34.38 -10.53
CA ASP A 430 9.47 -34.36 -10.53
C ASP A 430 10.04 -35.48 -9.67
N ARG A 431 9.49 -35.72 -8.47
CA ARG A 431 9.93 -36.83 -7.60
C ARG A 431 9.64 -38.20 -8.17
N ILE A 432 8.53 -38.37 -8.88
CA ILE A 432 8.23 -39.60 -9.62
C ILE A 432 9.24 -39.80 -10.76
N LYS A 433 9.52 -38.75 -11.53
CA LYS A 433 10.47 -38.80 -12.66
C LYS A 433 11.90 -39.11 -12.20
N LEU A 434 12.30 -38.60 -11.04
CA LEU A 434 13.60 -38.90 -10.42
C LEU A 434 13.66 -40.29 -9.77
N GLY A 435 12.55 -41.03 -9.73
CA GLY A 435 12.47 -42.34 -9.10
C GLY A 435 12.47 -42.30 -7.57
N LYS A 436 12.34 -41.12 -6.96
CA LYS A 436 12.27 -40.96 -5.49
C LYS A 436 10.91 -41.40 -4.94
N ILE A 437 9.85 -41.23 -5.74
CA ILE A 437 8.50 -41.73 -5.48
C ILE A 437 8.15 -42.74 -6.56
N ILE A 438 7.64 -43.90 -6.16
CA ILE A 438 7.18 -44.95 -7.08
C ILE A 438 5.66 -44.98 -7.14
N VAL A 439 5.14 -45.31 -8.32
CA VAL A 439 3.70 -45.50 -8.56
C VAL A 439 3.44 -46.99 -8.77
N MET A 440 2.73 -47.62 -7.84
CA MET A 440 2.34 -49.03 -7.92
C MET A 440 0.83 -49.12 -7.86
N ASP A 441 0.16 -49.76 -8.83
CA ASP A 441 -1.31 -49.94 -8.80
C ASP A 441 -2.13 -48.66 -8.48
N ARG A 442 -1.68 -47.51 -9.00
CA ARG A 442 -2.25 -46.15 -8.79
C ARG A 442 -2.08 -45.57 -7.38
N THR A 443 -1.29 -46.21 -6.54
CA THR A 443 -0.86 -45.68 -5.24
C THR A 443 0.58 -45.20 -5.29
N LEU A 444 0.94 -44.32 -4.37
CA LEU A 444 2.25 -43.71 -4.28
C LEU A 444 3.01 -44.28 -3.08
N ALA A 445 4.32 -44.45 -3.21
CA ALA A 445 5.19 -44.74 -2.08
C ALA A 445 6.53 -44.02 -2.27
N MET A 446 7.10 -43.49 -1.19
CA MET A 446 8.46 -43.00 -1.21
C MET A 446 9.43 -44.18 -1.14
N THR A 447 10.51 -44.12 -1.92
CA THR A 447 11.55 -45.17 -1.90
C THR A 447 12.38 -45.11 -0.63
N ASP A 448 12.89 -46.26 -0.18
CA ASP A 448 13.77 -46.33 1.01
C ASP A 448 15.00 -45.42 0.86
N GLU A 449 15.59 -45.37 -0.35
CA GLU A 449 16.73 -44.48 -0.65
C GLU A 449 16.35 -42.99 -0.52
N ALA A 450 15.17 -42.59 -0.98
CA ALA A 450 14.71 -41.22 -0.82
C ALA A 450 14.38 -40.88 0.64
N ILE A 451 13.87 -41.84 1.42
CA ILE A 451 13.65 -41.67 2.86
C ILE A 451 14.98 -41.50 3.59
N GLU A 452 15.99 -42.31 3.27
CA GLU A 452 17.35 -42.16 3.81
C GLU A 452 17.94 -40.78 3.49
N GLN A 453 17.75 -40.28 2.26
CA GLN A 453 18.19 -38.93 1.89
C GLN A 453 17.50 -37.83 2.71
N VAL A 454 16.18 -37.92 2.90
CA VAL A 454 15.45 -36.95 3.74
C VAL A 454 15.98 -37.01 5.17
N LEU A 455 16.15 -38.20 5.74
CA LEU A 455 16.66 -38.38 7.10
C LEU A 455 18.09 -37.85 7.25
N GLU A 456 18.94 -38.03 6.24
CA GLU A 456 20.31 -37.49 6.20
C GLU A 456 20.27 -35.96 6.22
N GLN A 457 19.49 -35.33 5.33
CA GLN A 457 19.31 -33.87 5.27
C GLN A 457 18.71 -33.31 6.57
N LEU A 458 17.82 -34.05 7.22
CA LEU A 458 17.25 -33.66 8.52
C LEU A 458 18.27 -33.63 9.67
N ASN A 459 19.41 -34.32 9.55
CA ASN A 459 20.41 -34.32 10.63
C ASN A 459 21.14 -32.98 10.77
N ASP A 460 21.20 -32.21 9.70
CA ASP A 460 21.78 -30.86 9.71
C ASP A 460 20.97 -29.90 10.61
N TYR A 461 19.74 -30.29 10.96
CA TYR A 461 18.80 -29.50 11.77
C TYR A 461 18.53 -30.09 13.16
N ALA A 462 19.34 -31.05 13.64
CA ALA A 462 19.07 -31.85 14.86
C ALA A 462 19.18 -31.12 16.21
N VAL A 463 19.71 -29.90 16.25
CA VAL A 463 19.81 -29.06 17.46
C VAL A 463 18.86 -27.87 17.28
N PRO A 464 18.11 -27.42 18.31
CA PRO A 464 17.48 -26.12 18.25
C PRO A 464 18.61 -25.08 18.21
N ASN A 465 19.00 -24.74 16.99
CA ASN A 465 19.84 -23.59 16.75
C ASN A 465 18.99 -22.38 17.10
N ASN A 466 19.15 -21.87 18.32
CA ASN A 466 18.92 -20.45 18.62
C ASN A 466 20.02 -19.60 17.94
N LYS A 467 20.27 -19.90 16.67
CA LYS A 467 21.26 -19.32 15.77
C LYS A 467 20.69 -19.47 14.38
N ALA A 468 20.09 -18.39 13.88
CA ALA A 468 20.06 -18.08 12.47
C ALA A 468 21.40 -18.54 11.85
N VAL A 469 21.37 -19.57 11.01
CA VAL A 469 22.55 -20.00 10.28
C VAL A 469 22.49 -19.31 8.93
N LEU A 470 23.05 -18.11 8.91
CA LEU A 470 23.49 -17.44 7.71
C LEU A 470 24.70 -18.20 7.16
N HIS A 471 24.60 -18.73 5.94
CA HIS A 471 25.78 -19.08 5.15
C HIS A 471 25.85 -18.05 4.01
N THR A 472 26.91 -17.28 3.84
CA THR A 472 28.27 -17.74 3.55
C THR A 472 29.31 -16.61 3.79
N GLU A 473 30.55 -17.01 4.11
CA GLU A 473 31.77 -16.19 4.34
C GLU A 473 31.80 -15.18 5.52
N SER A 474 30.68 -14.80 6.13
CA SER A 474 30.64 -13.90 7.31
C SER A 474 30.92 -14.58 8.66
N ASP A 475 30.74 -15.90 8.77
CA ASP A 475 30.83 -16.67 10.03
C ASP A 475 32.17 -16.52 10.78
N GLY A 476 33.27 -16.34 10.05
CA GLY A 476 34.58 -16.12 10.67
C GLY A 476 34.69 -14.75 11.34
N ILE A 477 34.08 -13.72 10.75
CA ILE A 477 34.17 -12.33 11.20
C ILE A 477 33.16 -12.08 12.32
N THR A 478 31.90 -12.53 12.16
CA THR A 478 30.83 -12.32 13.15
C THR A 478 31.17 -12.94 14.51
N ALA A 479 31.82 -14.11 14.53
CA ALA A 479 32.30 -14.73 15.77
C ALA A 479 33.49 -13.99 16.41
N GLN A 480 34.38 -13.40 15.59
CA GLN A 480 35.54 -12.64 16.07
C GLN A 480 35.17 -11.25 16.59
N LEU A 481 34.07 -10.69 16.10
CA LEU A 481 33.62 -9.35 16.45
C LEU A 481 32.78 -9.29 17.72
N GLN A 482 32.27 -10.41 18.25
CA GLN A 482 31.47 -10.43 19.47
C GLN A 482 32.16 -9.65 20.61
N PRO A 483 31.46 -8.70 21.26
CA PRO A 483 30.01 -8.49 21.22
C PRO A 483 29.49 -7.53 20.14
N PHE A 484 30.33 -7.01 19.25
CA PHE A 484 29.85 -6.24 18.09
C PHE A 484 29.15 -7.16 17.08
N ILE A 485 28.07 -6.65 16.47
CA ILE A 485 27.24 -7.35 15.50
C ILE A 485 27.55 -6.76 14.12
N PHE A 486 27.97 -7.60 13.18
CA PHE A 486 28.20 -7.21 11.79
C PHE A 486 26.93 -7.47 10.97
N ILE A 487 26.45 -6.45 10.26
CA ILE A 487 25.23 -6.49 9.45
C ILE A 487 25.60 -6.23 7.99
N ASP A 488 25.09 -7.09 7.10
CA ASP A 488 25.18 -6.94 5.64
C ASP A 488 23.81 -6.45 5.15
N HIS A 489 23.76 -5.25 4.56
CA HIS A 489 22.52 -4.67 4.06
C HIS A 489 22.38 -4.94 2.56
N ASP A 490 21.17 -5.27 2.10
CA ASP A 490 20.86 -5.65 0.71
C ASP A 490 21.21 -4.56 -0.34
N ASN A 491 21.50 -3.33 0.10
CA ASN A 491 21.87 -2.18 -0.73
C ASN A 491 23.40 -2.02 -0.96
N LYS A 492 24.23 -3.01 -0.62
CA LYS A 492 25.71 -2.95 -0.66
C LYS A 492 26.29 -1.95 0.35
N SER A 493 25.68 -1.85 1.53
CA SER A 493 26.28 -1.22 2.69
C SER A 493 26.45 -2.25 3.81
N TRP A 494 27.43 -2.02 4.67
CA TRP A 494 27.72 -2.88 5.81
C TRP A 494 27.75 -2.02 7.05
N SER A 495 27.22 -2.52 8.18
CA SER A 495 27.35 -1.84 9.46
C SER A 495 27.87 -2.77 10.55
N VAL A 496 28.46 -2.15 11.58
CA VAL A 496 28.80 -2.80 12.83
C VAL A 496 28.11 -2.06 13.95
N ILE A 497 27.35 -2.79 14.75
CA ILE A 497 26.58 -2.23 15.86
C ILE A 497 26.96 -2.85 17.21
N LEU A 498 26.73 -2.09 18.27
CA LEU A 498 26.85 -2.54 19.66
C LEU A 498 25.79 -1.83 20.51
N ASN A 499 25.05 -2.59 21.31
CA ASN A 499 24.11 -2.01 22.28
C ASN A 499 24.90 -1.32 23.40
N ALA A 500 24.60 -0.05 23.65
CA ALA A 500 25.24 0.75 24.69
C ALA A 500 25.13 0.06 26.06
N GLY A 501 26.18 0.18 26.88
CA GLY A 501 26.24 -0.45 28.20
C GLY A 501 26.48 -1.95 28.26
N THR A 502 26.56 -2.66 27.12
CA THR A 502 26.72 -4.13 27.12
C THR A 502 28.17 -4.61 27.06
N TYR A 503 29.11 -3.73 26.74
CA TYR A 503 30.53 -4.04 26.56
C TYR A 503 31.39 -2.89 27.08
N LYS A 504 32.48 -3.21 27.79
CA LYS A 504 33.48 -2.26 28.30
C LYS A 504 32.89 -1.04 29.04
N GLN A 505 31.75 -1.17 29.72
CA GLN A 505 31.14 -0.07 30.47
C GLN A 505 32.11 0.52 31.49
N GLU A 506 32.96 -0.33 32.08
CA GLU A 506 34.00 0.09 33.03
C GLU A 506 35.03 1.08 32.46
N LEU A 507 35.19 1.16 31.14
CA LEU A 507 36.03 2.15 30.47
C LEU A 507 35.39 3.54 30.54
N PHE A 508 34.11 3.65 30.18
CA PHE A 508 33.40 4.92 30.16
C PHE A 508 33.18 5.46 31.58
N ASP A 509 32.97 4.58 32.55
CA ASP A 509 32.90 4.92 33.97
C ASP A 509 34.14 5.67 34.48
N THR A 510 35.31 5.55 33.81
CA THR A 510 36.54 6.28 34.19
C THR A 510 36.47 7.79 33.92
N ARG A 511 35.58 8.24 33.02
CA ARG A 511 35.37 9.65 32.65
C ARG A 511 33.92 10.09 32.87
N VAL A 512 33.18 9.42 33.75
CA VAL A 512 31.78 9.78 34.07
C VAL A 512 31.63 11.19 34.63
N ASP A 513 32.63 11.68 35.39
CA ASP A 513 32.66 13.06 35.91
C ASP A 513 32.77 14.13 34.80
N GLU A 514 33.19 13.73 33.60
CA GLU A 514 33.26 14.60 32.43
C GLU A 514 31.97 14.58 31.60
N GLY A 515 31.09 13.60 31.81
CA GLY A 515 29.81 13.46 31.11
C GLY A 515 29.68 12.22 30.21
N PHE A 516 30.69 11.34 30.17
CA PHE A 516 30.61 10.07 29.42
C PHE A 516 29.72 9.07 30.16
N GLU A 517 28.82 8.42 29.42
CA GLU A 517 27.85 7.45 29.97
C GLU A 517 28.03 6.04 29.38
N GLY A 518 28.83 5.89 28.31
CA GLY A 518 28.94 4.66 27.54
C GLY A 518 27.83 4.51 26.49
N SER A 519 27.24 5.64 26.08
CA SER A 519 26.23 5.75 25.03
C SER A 519 26.80 5.43 23.64
N GLY A 520 25.94 5.25 22.64
CA GLY A 520 26.40 5.07 21.26
C GLY A 520 27.23 6.24 20.74
N TYR A 521 26.92 7.48 21.16
CA TYR A 521 27.73 8.67 20.83
C TYR A 521 29.12 8.63 21.47
N ASP A 522 29.23 8.18 22.72
CA ASP A 522 30.52 8.00 23.42
C ASP A 522 31.40 6.95 22.70
N TRP A 523 30.77 5.87 22.25
CA TRP A 523 31.41 4.85 21.42
C TRP A 523 31.82 5.39 20.05
N SER A 524 31.01 6.22 19.39
CA SER A 524 31.37 6.91 18.15
C SER A 524 32.60 7.79 18.33
N SER A 525 32.65 8.57 19.40
CA SER A 525 33.78 9.45 19.70
C SER A 525 35.09 8.66 19.89
N LEU A 526 35.03 7.57 20.68
CA LEU A 526 36.17 6.66 20.85
C LEU A 526 36.60 6.00 19.52
N ALA A 527 35.63 5.54 18.73
CA ALA A 527 35.86 4.91 17.44
C ALA A 527 36.44 5.88 16.40
N ALA A 528 36.03 7.15 16.43
CA ALA A 528 36.57 8.20 15.58
C ALA A 528 38.03 8.52 15.91
N VAL A 529 38.40 8.60 17.20
CA VAL A 529 39.80 8.77 17.62
C VAL A 529 40.66 7.57 17.18
N PHE A 530 40.14 6.35 17.32
CA PHE A 530 40.82 5.16 16.83
C PHE A 530 41.02 5.20 15.30
N LEU A 531 39.98 5.57 14.55
CA LEU A 531 40.04 5.71 13.10
C LEU A 531 41.10 6.72 12.68
N GLU A 532 41.13 7.91 13.29
CA GLU A 532 42.08 8.97 12.95
C GLU A 532 43.53 8.58 13.29
N GLU A 533 43.78 7.98 14.45
CA GLU A 533 45.14 7.67 14.90
C GLU A 533 45.72 6.36 14.38
N LYS A 534 44.88 5.36 14.12
CA LYS A 534 45.31 3.99 13.80
C LYS A 534 45.01 3.55 12.37
N MET A 535 43.97 4.11 11.76
CA MET A 535 43.52 3.73 10.41
C MET A 535 43.09 4.93 9.56
N PRO A 536 43.89 6.02 9.46
CA PRO A 536 43.49 7.25 8.76
C PRO A 536 43.20 7.01 7.27
N GLU A 537 43.75 5.96 6.67
CA GLU A 537 43.46 5.55 5.30
C GLU A 537 42.02 5.09 5.07
N LEU A 538 41.27 4.76 6.14
CA LEU A 538 39.87 4.33 6.06
C LEU A 538 38.87 5.46 6.34
N ALA A 539 39.33 6.67 6.69
CA ALA A 539 38.47 7.76 7.13
C ALA A 539 37.42 8.20 6.08
N GLU A 540 37.72 8.06 4.79
CA GLU A 540 36.78 8.38 3.70
C GLU A 540 35.71 7.29 3.47
N HIS A 541 35.85 6.13 4.11
CA HIS A 541 34.97 4.96 3.91
C HIS A 541 34.12 4.61 5.12
N ILE A 542 34.50 5.07 6.30
CA ILE A 542 33.85 4.73 7.57
C ILE A 542 33.02 5.94 8.03
N HIS A 543 31.74 5.71 8.27
CA HIS A 543 30.79 6.71 8.73
C HIS A 543 30.10 6.26 10.01
N PHE A 544 29.70 7.19 10.86
CA PHE A 544 29.05 6.92 12.14
C PHE A 544 27.61 7.42 12.09
N ASP A 545 26.69 6.64 12.65
CA ASP A 545 25.25 6.97 12.75
C ASP A 545 24.70 6.37 14.05
N SER A 546 25.42 6.62 15.15
CA SER A 546 25.07 6.07 16.46
C SER A 546 23.89 6.84 17.07
N GLU A 547 23.09 6.12 17.84
CA GLU A 547 22.05 6.67 18.70
C GLU A 547 22.44 6.52 20.17
N ALA A 548 21.69 7.14 21.09
CA ALA A 548 22.03 7.10 22.51
C ALA A 548 22.19 5.67 23.07
N ASP A 549 21.34 4.74 22.61
CA ASP A 549 21.30 3.34 23.04
C ASP A 549 22.08 2.36 22.13
N MET A 550 22.58 2.82 20.98
CA MET A 550 23.26 1.97 20.00
C MET A 550 24.44 2.66 19.34
N PHE A 551 25.62 2.06 19.47
CA PHE A 551 26.76 2.39 18.62
C PHE A 551 26.53 1.82 17.22
N CYS A 552 26.70 2.63 16.18
CA CYS A 552 26.60 2.21 14.78
C CYS A 552 27.69 2.88 13.93
N VAL A 553 28.43 2.04 13.22
CA VAL A 553 29.38 2.44 12.18
C VAL A 553 29.02 1.75 10.88
N TYR A 554 29.01 2.46 9.75
CA TYR A 554 28.65 1.92 8.44
C TYR A 554 29.63 2.31 7.33
N ALA A 555 29.66 1.51 6.27
CA ALA A 555 30.48 1.76 5.08
C ALA A 555 29.86 1.14 3.83
N SER A 556 30.13 1.74 2.68
CA SER A 556 29.83 1.21 1.34
C SER A 556 30.95 0.35 0.75
N ASN A 557 32.03 0.13 1.52
CA ASN A 557 33.15 -0.74 1.15
C ASN A 557 33.34 -1.83 2.21
N ARG A 558 33.01 -3.08 1.84
CA ARG A 558 33.06 -4.25 2.73
C ARG A 558 34.45 -4.50 3.31
N GLU A 559 35.51 -4.37 2.51
CA GLU A 559 36.88 -4.62 2.98
C GLU A 559 37.32 -3.57 4.00
N ALA A 560 36.93 -2.31 3.80
CA ALA A 560 37.16 -1.24 4.75
C ALA A 560 36.41 -1.49 6.06
N MET A 561 35.13 -1.87 6.01
CA MET A 561 34.33 -2.17 7.21
C MET A 561 34.90 -3.33 8.01
N VAL A 562 35.21 -4.44 7.35
CA VAL A 562 35.77 -5.63 8.02
C VAL A 562 37.13 -5.31 8.65
N SER A 563 37.99 -4.58 7.95
CA SER A 563 39.32 -4.19 8.46
C SER A 563 39.21 -3.28 9.68
N PHE A 564 38.34 -2.28 9.61
CA PHE A 564 38.07 -1.36 10.72
C PHE A 564 37.52 -2.12 11.94
N ALA A 565 36.47 -2.92 11.75
CA ALA A 565 35.79 -3.61 12.83
C ALA A 565 36.71 -4.58 13.60
N LEU A 566 37.52 -5.37 12.88
CA LEU A 566 38.46 -6.31 13.51
C LEU A 566 39.57 -5.58 14.27
N ALA A 567 40.12 -4.50 13.69
CA ALA A 567 41.17 -3.73 14.33
C ALA A 567 40.66 -2.95 15.55
N PHE A 568 39.46 -2.36 15.46
CA PHE A 568 38.82 -1.66 16.56
C PHE A 568 38.45 -2.63 17.69
N LYS A 569 37.91 -3.81 17.36
CA LYS A 569 37.67 -4.88 18.34
C LYS A 569 38.94 -5.33 19.04
N ALA A 570 40.05 -5.48 18.30
CA ALA A 570 41.34 -5.84 18.88
C ALA A 570 41.86 -4.73 19.82
N ALA A 571 41.70 -3.46 19.44
CA ALA A 571 42.05 -2.33 20.29
C ALA A 571 41.23 -2.31 21.58
N CYS A 572 39.92 -2.61 21.53
CA CYS A 572 39.06 -2.71 22.71
C CYS A 572 39.52 -3.80 23.70
N GLU A 573 40.22 -4.83 23.24
CA GLU A 573 40.79 -5.87 24.11
C GLU A 573 42.19 -5.56 24.66
N ASP A 574 42.85 -4.51 24.14
CA ASP A 574 44.08 -3.97 24.71
C ASP A 574 43.74 -2.82 25.65
N HIS A 575 43.74 -3.12 26.96
CA HIS A 575 43.32 -2.16 27.99
C HIS A 575 44.15 -0.88 28.01
N ASP A 576 45.47 -0.98 27.81
CA ASP A 576 46.35 0.19 27.83
C ASP A 576 46.12 1.07 26.59
N LEU A 577 45.94 0.43 25.43
CA LEU A 577 45.68 1.13 24.17
C LEU A 577 44.32 1.83 24.16
N ILE A 578 43.24 1.11 24.53
CA ILE A 578 41.89 1.69 24.47
C ILE A 578 41.71 2.79 25.51
N SER A 579 42.32 2.66 26.69
CA SER A 579 42.28 3.71 27.72
C SER A 579 43.05 4.95 27.29
N ASP A 580 44.22 4.80 26.63
CA ASP A 580 44.97 5.93 26.08
C ASP A 580 44.18 6.66 24.99
N LEU A 581 43.60 5.92 24.03
CA LEU A 581 42.74 6.50 22.99
C LEU A 581 41.54 7.24 23.59
N PHE A 582 40.91 6.65 24.60
CA PHE A 582 39.75 7.25 25.25
C PHE A 582 40.07 8.55 25.97
N THR A 583 41.33 8.85 26.34
CA THR A 583 41.70 10.17 26.91
C THR A 583 41.54 11.34 25.93
N ARG A 584 41.42 11.04 24.63
CA ARG A 584 41.30 12.03 23.55
C ARG A 584 39.92 12.05 22.90
N ALA A 585 39.01 11.17 23.33
CA ALA A 585 37.61 11.22 22.95
C ALA A 585 36.97 12.50 23.51
N GLU A 586 36.22 13.20 22.67
CA GLU A 586 35.46 14.41 23.03
C GLU A 586 33.96 14.07 23.12
N LEU A 587 33.24 14.70 24.04
CA LEU A 587 31.78 14.56 24.07
C LEU A 587 31.20 15.33 22.88
N ASP A 588 30.23 14.71 22.22
CA ASP A 588 29.47 15.31 21.11
C ASP A 588 28.49 16.38 21.62
#